data_AF-A0A369TLV0-F1
#
_entry.id   AF-A0A369TLV0-F1
#
_cell.length_a   1.000
_cell.length_b   1.000
_cell.length_c   1.000
_cell.angle_alpha   90.00
_cell.angle_beta   90.00
_cell.angle_gamma   90.00
#
_symmetry.space_group_name_H-M   'P 1'
#
loop_
_entity.id
_entity.type
_entity.pdbx_description
1 polymer ?
#
loop_
_entity_poly.entity_id
_entity_poly.type
_entity_poly.pdbx_seq_one_letter_code
_entity_poly.pdbx_strand_id
1 'polypeptide(L)'
;MANATDGDLFRAWALLRAERDSGWPVNAGLYQDIARDIVSLCLRPDPRAPGSPLLTPGAEARSDPDRVLFNPSYIMPRALWALGLATEKPELLAAADHGETVLAELAALHPLPDWIDVTATGFATPAEHALRSSYDALRVPLYLSWSGRRSHPAVLRGTETLMSASLPGHLAVNVTLEGKVLAQSDQPGYRAIADLAQCREVKISAEQMDRQRERLRQGCGAKTFT
;
A
#
# COMPACT_ATOMS: atom_id res chain seq x y z
N MET A 1 -11.08 -9.37 -16.84
CA MET A 1 -11.21 -8.03 -16.21
C MET A 1 -10.10 -8.00 -15.19
N ALA A 2 -9.16 -7.05 -15.27
CA ALA A 2 -7.97 -7.08 -14.41
C ALA A 2 -8.33 -6.75 -12.95
N ASN A 3 -7.68 -7.43 -12.00
CA ASN A 3 -7.81 -7.13 -10.56
C ASN A 3 -6.71 -6.17 -10.06
N ALA A 4 -6.81 -5.78 -8.79
CA ALA A 4 -5.78 -5.04 -8.07
C ALA A 4 -5.64 -5.65 -6.67
N THR A 5 -4.50 -6.29 -6.41
CA THR A 5 -4.32 -7.16 -5.23
C THR A 5 -4.38 -6.39 -3.91
N ASP A 6 -4.04 -5.09 -3.88
CA ASP A 6 -4.26 -4.27 -2.68
C ASP A 6 -5.75 -4.14 -2.34
N GLY A 7 -6.59 -3.89 -3.35
CA GLY A 7 -8.04 -3.85 -3.21
C GLY A 7 -8.63 -5.18 -2.75
N ASP A 8 -8.17 -6.29 -3.33
CA ASP A 8 -8.58 -7.64 -2.94
C ASP A 8 -8.20 -7.95 -1.49
N LEU A 9 -6.98 -7.59 -1.08
CA LEU A 9 -6.50 -7.74 0.29
C LEU A 9 -7.32 -6.90 1.27
N PHE A 10 -7.59 -5.63 0.98
CA PHE A 10 -8.42 -4.78 1.84
C PHE A 10 -9.86 -5.27 1.91
N ARG A 11 -10.42 -5.78 0.81
CA ARG A 11 -11.75 -6.38 0.80
C ARG A 11 -11.82 -7.61 1.70
N ALA A 12 -10.90 -8.56 1.53
CA ALA A 12 -10.85 -9.77 2.35
C ALA A 12 -10.63 -9.44 3.84
N TRP A 13 -9.71 -8.50 4.13
CA TRP A 13 -9.44 -8.06 5.49
C TRP A 13 -10.63 -7.33 6.12
N ALA A 14 -11.34 -6.49 5.38
CA ALA A 14 -12.55 -5.82 5.86
C ALA A 14 -13.67 -6.82 6.17
N LEU A 15 -13.89 -7.83 5.32
CA LEU A 15 -14.86 -8.90 5.55
C LEU A 15 -14.51 -9.70 6.82
N LEU A 16 -13.25 -10.11 6.95
CA LEU A 16 -12.76 -10.78 8.16
C LEU A 16 -13.03 -9.94 9.41
N ARG A 17 -12.72 -8.64 9.37
CA ARG A 17 -12.94 -7.75 10.52
C ARG A 17 -14.41 -7.49 10.79
N ALA A 18 -15.26 -7.43 9.77
CA ALA A 18 -16.70 -7.26 9.95
C ALA A 18 -17.29 -8.45 10.74
N GLU A 19 -16.92 -9.67 10.38
CA GLU A 19 -17.36 -10.86 11.10
C GLU A 19 -16.70 -10.95 12.50
N ARG A 20 -15.37 -10.89 12.57
CA ARG A 20 -14.60 -11.14 13.81
C ARG A 20 -14.68 -10.02 14.84
N ASP A 21 -14.54 -8.77 14.41
CA ASP A 21 -14.41 -7.61 15.32
C ASP A 21 -15.77 -6.94 15.60
N SER A 22 -16.74 -7.06 14.69
CA SER A 22 -18.04 -6.35 14.76
C SER A 22 -19.26 -7.26 14.86
N GLY A 23 -19.10 -8.58 14.64
CA GLY A 23 -20.22 -9.53 14.62
C GLY A 23 -21.19 -9.34 13.46
N TRP A 24 -20.77 -8.63 12.40
CA TRP A 24 -21.59 -8.44 11.21
C TRP A 24 -21.64 -9.72 10.38
N PRO A 25 -22.81 -10.13 9.89
CA PRO A 25 -22.93 -11.35 9.10
C PRO A 25 -22.16 -11.19 7.79
N VAL A 26 -21.29 -12.16 7.52
CA VAL A 26 -20.54 -12.29 6.26
C VAL A 26 -20.90 -13.65 5.67
N ASN A 27 -21.03 -13.73 4.34
CA ASN A 27 -21.24 -15.01 3.68
C ASN A 27 -20.08 -15.96 4.02
N ALA A 28 -20.41 -17.13 4.54
CA ALA A 28 -19.43 -18.13 4.93
C ALA A 28 -18.48 -18.45 3.75
N GLY A 29 -17.18 -18.48 4.03
CA GLY A 29 -16.15 -18.78 3.03
C GLY A 29 -15.69 -17.59 2.18
N LEU A 30 -16.37 -16.44 2.22
CA LEU A 30 -16.10 -15.36 1.25
C LEU A 30 -14.68 -14.78 1.36
N TYR A 31 -14.18 -14.49 2.57
CA TYR A 31 -12.82 -13.96 2.71
C TYR A 31 -11.76 -15.07 2.57
N GLN A 32 -12.11 -16.33 2.86
CA GLN A 32 -11.27 -17.50 2.62
C GLN A 32 -11.04 -17.72 1.12
N ASP A 33 -12.09 -17.56 0.31
CA ASP A 33 -12.02 -17.67 -1.14
C ASP A 33 -11.08 -16.61 -1.73
N ILE A 34 -11.24 -15.35 -1.31
CA ILE A 34 -10.34 -14.27 -1.75
C ILE A 34 -8.90 -14.54 -1.30
N ALA A 35 -8.68 -14.99 -0.06
CA ALA A 35 -7.34 -15.31 0.44
C ALA A 35 -6.68 -16.43 -0.37
N ARG A 36 -7.43 -17.49 -0.69
CA ARG A 36 -6.96 -18.58 -1.56
C ARG A 36 -6.56 -18.04 -2.94
N ASP A 37 -7.38 -17.18 -3.52
CA ASP A 37 -7.14 -16.65 -4.86
C ASP A 37 -5.95 -15.67 -4.88
N ILE A 38 -5.74 -14.88 -3.82
CA ILE A 38 -4.51 -14.09 -3.66
C ILE A 38 -3.28 -15.00 -3.64
N VAL A 39 -3.31 -16.09 -2.85
CA VAL A 39 -2.18 -17.02 -2.77
C VAL A 39 -1.90 -17.69 -4.11
N SER A 40 -2.93 -18.16 -4.81
CA SER A 40 -2.75 -18.92 -6.06
C SER A 40 -2.43 -18.04 -7.26
N LEU A 41 -3.00 -16.82 -7.32
CA LEU A 41 -2.92 -15.98 -8.51
C LEU A 41 -1.95 -14.82 -8.35
N CYS A 42 -1.76 -14.30 -7.13
CA CYS A 42 -1.08 -13.02 -6.87
C CYS A 42 0.20 -13.14 -6.03
N LEU A 43 0.71 -14.35 -5.79
CA LEU A 43 2.03 -14.57 -5.19
C LEU A 43 2.99 -15.16 -6.21
N ARG A 44 4.22 -14.66 -6.24
CA ARG A 44 5.29 -15.14 -7.13
C ARG A 44 6.62 -15.19 -6.38
N PRO A 45 7.50 -16.16 -6.66
CA PRO A 45 8.84 -16.17 -6.08
C PRO A 45 9.59 -14.86 -6.37
N ASP A 46 10.32 -14.33 -5.37
CA ASP A 46 11.32 -13.30 -5.63
C ASP A 46 12.46 -13.90 -6.46
N PRO A 47 12.78 -13.36 -7.65
CA PRO A 47 13.88 -13.89 -8.47
C PRO A 47 15.25 -13.91 -7.78
N ARG A 48 15.44 -13.11 -6.72
CA ARG A 48 16.67 -13.04 -5.90
C ARG A 48 16.63 -14.03 -4.73
N ALA A 49 15.44 -14.43 -4.31
CA ALA A 49 15.21 -15.31 -3.17
C ALA A 49 14.00 -16.24 -3.45
N PRO A 50 14.16 -17.30 -4.28
CA PRO A 50 13.03 -18.08 -4.80
C PRO A 50 12.13 -18.76 -3.74
N GLY A 51 12.60 -18.90 -2.50
CA GLY A 51 11.79 -19.39 -1.38
C GLY A 51 10.89 -18.34 -0.72
N SER A 52 10.99 -17.07 -1.12
CA SER A 52 10.27 -15.95 -0.51
C SER A 52 9.29 -15.34 -1.51
N PRO A 53 7.99 -15.25 -1.17
CA PRO A 53 6.98 -14.76 -2.11
C PRO A 53 6.91 -13.23 -2.15
N LEU A 54 6.78 -12.69 -3.35
CA LEU A 54 6.37 -11.32 -3.63
C LEU A 54 4.86 -11.28 -3.90
N LEU A 55 4.20 -10.25 -3.36
CA LEU A 55 2.81 -9.92 -3.71
C LEU A 55 2.77 -9.16 -5.04
N THR A 56 2.20 -9.76 -6.07
CA THR A 56 2.05 -9.10 -7.38
C THR A 56 0.84 -8.15 -7.38
N PRO A 57 0.87 -7.10 -8.22
CA PRO A 57 -0.20 -6.10 -8.29
C PRO A 57 -1.56 -6.63 -8.76
N GLY A 58 -1.57 -7.79 -9.40
CA GLY A 58 -2.76 -8.47 -9.91
C GLY A 58 -2.41 -9.86 -10.42
N ALA A 59 -3.43 -10.66 -10.73
CA ALA A 59 -3.32 -11.99 -11.30
C ALA A 59 -2.78 -11.94 -12.74
N GLU A 60 -3.12 -10.88 -13.48
CA GLU A 60 -2.65 -10.66 -14.85
C GLU A 60 -1.34 -9.85 -14.93
N ALA A 61 -0.79 -9.42 -13.79
CA ALA A 61 0.46 -8.67 -13.78
C ALA A 61 1.61 -9.53 -14.32
N ARG A 62 2.55 -8.91 -15.04
CA ARG A 62 3.76 -9.62 -15.48
C ARG A 62 4.46 -10.23 -14.27
N SER A 63 4.74 -11.52 -14.38
CA SER A 63 5.49 -12.26 -13.39
C SER A 63 6.32 -13.36 -14.02
N ASP A 64 7.18 -12.99 -14.97
CA ASP A 64 8.12 -13.94 -15.51
C ASP A 64 9.09 -14.39 -14.40
N PRO A 65 9.58 -15.64 -14.40
CA PRO A 65 10.44 -16.15 -13.34
C PRO A 65 11.68 -15.29 -13.06
N ASP A 66 12.17 -14.56 -14.07
CA ASP A 66 13.36 -13.72 -13.97
C ASP A 66 13.05 -12.26 -13.63
N ARG A 67 11.77 -11.84 -13.69
CA ARG A 67 11.35 -10.44 -13.56
C ARG A 67 9.91 -10.30 -13.09
N VAL A 68 9.75 -9.88 -11.84
CA VAL A 68 8.45 -9.72 -11.18
C VAL A 68 8.17 -8.23 -10.97
N LEU A 69 7.02 -7.75 -11.45
CA LEU A 69 6.55 -6.40 -11.15
C LEU A 69 6.09 -6.32 -9.70
N PHE A 70 6.58 -5.31 -8.98
CA PHE A 70 6.28 -5.09 -7.58
C PHE A 70 5.80 -3.66 -7.36
N ASN A 71 4.71 -3.51 -6.59
CA ASN A 71 4.25 -2.21 -6.10
C ASN A 71 4.46 -2.15 -4.58
N PRO A 72 5.44 -1.38 -4.08
CA PRO A 72 5.72 -1.25 -2.65
C PRO A 72 4.49 -0.88 -1.82
N SER A 73 3.57 -0.09 -2.40
CA SER A 73 2.38 0.38 -1.72
C SER A 73 1.27 -0.66 -1.56
N TYR A 74 1.43 -1.86 -2.12
CA TYR A 74 0.46 -2.95 -1.97
C TYR A 74 0.75 -3.78 -0.72
N ILE A 75 1.93 -3.61 -0.12
CA ILE A 75 2.34 -4.33 1.09
C ILE A 75 1.68 -3.67 2.31
N MET A 76 0.62 -4.30 2.80
CA MET A 76 -0.04 -3.98 4.07
C MET A 76 0.19 -5.14 5.06
N PRO A 77 1.31 -5.16 5.83
CA PRO A 77 1.71 -6.33 6.61
C PRO A 77 0.63 -6.81 7.59
N ARG A 78 -0.04 -5.89 8.29
CA ARG A 78 -1.11 -6.23 9.22
C ARG A 78 -2.28 -6.95 8.56
N ALA A 79 -2.65 -6.57 7.34
CA ALA A 79 -3.76 -7.19 6.61
C ALA A 79 -3.37 -8.60 6.15
N LEU A 80 -2.18 -8.75 5.59
CA LEU A 80 -1.63 -10.04 5.17
C LEU A 80 -1.51 -11.02 6.34
N TRP A 81 -0.94 -10.58 7.47
CA TRP A 81 -0.84 -11.38 8.70
C TRP A 81 -2.21 -11.77 9.24
N ALA A 82 -3.13 -10.81 9.37
CA ALA A 82 -4.46 -11.08 9.93
C ALA A 82 -5.25 -12.06 9.06
N LEU A 83 -5.18 -11.91 7.74
CA LEU A 83 -5.86 -12.78 6.79
C LEU A 83 -5.24 -14.17 6.79
N GLY A 84 -3.91 -14.28 6.66
CA GLY A 84 -3.22 -15.57 6.61
C GLY A 84 -3.41 -16.41 7.87
N LEU A 85 -3.43 -15.79 9.06
CA LEU A 85 -3.76 -16.50 10.30
C LEU A 85 -5.20 -16.99 10.33
N ALA A 86 -6.16 -16.16 9.88
CA ALA A 86 -7.58 -16.50 9.91
C ALA A 86 -7.99 -17.53 8.85
N THR A 87 -7.19 -17.70 7.79
CA THR A 87 -7.47 -18.60 6.67
C THR A 87 -6.47 -19.75 6.54
N GLU A 88 -5.58 -19.92 7.51
CA GLU A 88 -4.51 -20.94 7.52
C GLU A 88 -3.66 -20.91 6.23
N LYS A 89 -3.26 -19.70 5.81
CA LYS A 89 -2.40 -19.44 4.64
C LYS A 89 -1.05 -18.87 5.07
N PRO A 90 -0.07 -19.72 5.44
CA PRO A 90 1.27 -19.25 5.82
C PRO A 90 1.98 -18.46 4.71
N GLU A 91 1.60 -18.65 3.45
CA GLU A 91 2.15 -17.92 2.29
C GLU A 91 1.87 -16.42 2.38
N LEU A 92 0.73 -16.01 2.96
CA LEU A 92 0.41 -14.60 3.19
C LEU A 92 1.28 -13.97 4.28
N LEU A 93 1.62 -14.75 5.33
CA LEU A 93 2.56 -14.31 6.36
C LEU A 93 3.96 -14.16 5.77
N ALA A 94 4.40 -15.13 4.99
CA ALA A 94 5.68 -15.08 4.29
C ALA A 94 5.77 -13.89 3.32
N ALA A 95 4.68 -13.58 2.61
CA ALA A 95 4.61 -12.42 1.72
C ALA A 95 4.65 -11.08 2.50
N ALA A 96 4.10 -11.05 3.71
CA ALA A 96 4.18 -9.88 4.58
C ALA A 96 5.63 -9.63 5.04
N ASP A 97 6.28 -10.67 5.57
CA ASP A 97 7.62 -10.57 6.13
C ASP A 97 8.68 -10.31 5.04
N HIS A 98 8.56 -10.98 3.90
CA HIS A 98 9.42 -10.72 2.75
C HIS A 98 9.15 -9.33 2.15
N GLY A 99 7.88 -8.91 2.07
CA GLY A 99 7.51 -7.57 1.65
C GLY A 99 8.17 -6.48 2.50
N GLU A 100 8.19 -6.62 3.83
CA GLU A 100 8.94 -5.71 4.71
C GLU A 100 10.45 -5.71 4.38
N THR A 101 11.05 -6.88 4.14
CA THR A 101 12.46 -6.99 3.73
C THR A 101 12.74 -6.22 2.43
N VAL A 102 11.93 -6.41 1.39
CA VAL A 102 12.05 -5.69 0.11
C VAL A 102 11.87 -4.18 0.28
N LEU A 103 10.94 -3.75 1.13
CA LEU A 103 10.74 -2.33 1.45
C LEU A 103 11.97 -1.72 2.13
N ALA A 104 12.67 -2.48 2.98
CA ALA A 104 13.88 -2.00 3.65
C ALA A 104 15.04 -1.82 2.65
N GLU A 105 15.19 -2.76 1.72
CA GLU A 105 16.16 -2.66 0.62
C GLU A 105 15.90 -1.45 -0.27
N LEU A 106 14.65 -1.23 -0.69
CA LEU A 106 14.27 -0.08 -1.51
C LEU A 106 14.53 1.26 -0.80
N ALA A 107 14.23 1.33 0.51
CA ALA A 107 14.44 2.54 1.31
C ALA A 107 15.92 2.98 1.39
N ALA A 108 16.85 2.03 1.23
CA ALA A 108 18.28 2.29 1.25
C ALA A 108 18.81 2.91 -0.06
N LEU A 109 18.07 2.80 -1.16
CA LEU A 109 18.56 3.17 -2.50
C LEU A 109 18.11 4.56 -2.95
N HIS A 110 16.82 4.86 -2.81
CA HIS A 110 16.18 6.04 -3.38
C HIS A 110 14.87 6.35 -2.63
N PRO A 111 14.17 7.48 -2.93
CA PRO A 111 12.75 7.60 -2.61
C PRO A 111 11.97 6.34 -3.02
N LEU A 112 11.02 5.90 -2.20
CA LEU A 112 10.27 4.66 -2.46
C LEU A 112 9.51 4.78 -3.79
N PRO A 113 9.70 3.86 -4.76
CA PRO A 113 9.06 3.96 -6.06
C PRO A 113 7.58 3.53 -5.96
N ASP A 114 6.75 4.03 -6.88
CA ASP A 114 5.38 3.50 -7.07
C ASP A 114 5.43 2.07 -7.59
N TRP A 115 6.32 1.82 -8.55
CA TRP A 115 6.47 0.56 -9.27
C TRP A 115 7.95 0.26 -9.46
N ILE A 116 8.34 -0.99 -9.29
CA ILE A 116 9.71 -1.45 -9.50
C ILE A 116 9.68 -2.89 -10.01
N ASP A 117 10.63 -3.25 -10.88
CA ASP A 117 10.85 -4.64 -11.21
C ASP A 117 11.89 -5.26 -10.29
N VAL A 118 11.60 -6.47 -9.83
CA VAL A 118 12.53 -7.31 -9.09
C VAL A 118 13.08 -8.35 -10.05
N THR A 119 14.40 -8.40 -10.23
CA THR A 119 15.11 -9.35 -11.08
C THR A 119 16.15 -10.11 -10.27
N ALA A 120 16.71 -11.21 -10.82
CA ALA A 120 17.73 -12.00 -10.14
C ALA A 120 18.99 -11.20 -9.71
N THR A 121 19.26 -10.04 -10.34
CA THR A 121 20.42 -9.20 -10.04
C THR A 121 20.10 -7.97 -9.20
N GLY A 122 18.83 -7.73 -8.85
CA GLY A 122 18.42 -6.58 -8.04
C GLY A 122 17.14 -5.91 -8.54
N PHE A 123 17.01 -4.61 -8.28
CA PHE A 123 15.89 -3.82 -8.75
C PHE A 123 16.18 -3.19 -10.12
N ALA A 124 15.16 -3.14 -10.98
CA ALA A 124 15.25 -2.56 -12.31
C ALA A 124 14.06 -1.61 -12.58
N THR A 125 14.25 -0.71 -13.54
CA THR A 125 13.19 0.16 -14.07
C THR A 125 11.99 -0.69 -14.51
N PRO A 126 10.76 -0.42 -14.04
CA PRO A 126 9.57 -1.15 -14.46
C PRO A 126 9.33 -0.98 -15.97
N ALA A 127 8.98 -2.04 -16.68
CA ALA A 127 8.77 -1.93 -18.13
C ALA A 127 7.46 -1.21 -18.52
N GLU A 128 6.42 -1.34 -17.70
CA GLU A 128 5.07 -0.85 -17.98
C GLU A 128 4.76 0.49 -17.30
N HIS A 129 5.62 0.93 -16.38
CA HIS A 129 5.36 2.08 -15.53
C HIS A 129 6.53 3.07 -15.54
N ALA A 130 6.26 4.31 -15.16
CA ALA A 130 7.33 5.27 -14.94
C ALA A 130 8.03 4.98 -13.61
N LEU A 131 9.36 4.98 -13.64
CA LEU A 131 10.17 4.91 -12.42
C LEU A 131 10.15 6.27 -11.69
N ARG A 132 9.29 6.39 -10.68
CA ARG A 132 9.14 7.59 -9.86
C ARG A 132 8.58 7.24 -8.48
N SER A 133 8.66 8.17 -7.55
CA SER A 133 7.98 8.11 -6.26
C SER A 133 6.82 9.11 -6.27
N SER A 134 5.59 8.63 -6.26
CA SER A 134 4.40 9.48 -6.34
C SER A 134 3.29 8.94 -5.43
N TYR A 135 2.03 9.13 -5.81
CA TYR A 135 0.84 8.87 -5.01
C TYR A 135 0.75 7.46 -4.41
N ASP A 136 1.22 6.43 -5.12
CA ASP A 136 1.18 5.05 -4.62
C ASP A 136 2.13 4.92 -3.42
N ALA A 137 3.40 5.32 -3.61
CA ALA A 137 4.44 5.21 -2.61
C ALA A 137 4.11 5.93 -1.28
N LEU A 138 3.23 6.95 -1.30
CA LEU A 138 2.78 7.67 -0.10
C LEU A 138 2.08 6.75 0.91
N ARG A 139 1.53 5.61 0.47
CA ARG A 139 0.84 4.65 1.36
C ARG A 139 1.79 3.77 2.17
N VAL A 140 3.04 3.60 1.74
CA VAL A 140 4.03 2.76 2.43
C VAL A 140 4.25 3.18 3.90
N PRO A 141 4.58 4.46 4.22
CA PRO A 141 4.75 4.87 5.61
C PRO A 141 3.47 4.72 6.44
N LEU A 142 2.29 4.92 5.84
CA LEU A 142 1.00 4.69 6.49
C LEU A 142 0.81 3.22 6.86
N TYR A 143 1.01 2.30 5.91
CA TYR A 143 0.77 0.87 6.09
C TYR A 143 1.73 0.23 7.07
N LEU A 144 3.01 0.61 7.04
CA LEU A 144 3.99 0.17 8.03
C LEU A 144 3.68 0.72 9.42
N SER A 145 3.36 2.01 9.54
CA SER A 145 2.98 2.61 10.84
C SER A 145 1.73 1.96 11.43
N TRP A 146 0.72 1.68 10.61
CA TRP A 146 -0.51 1.02 11.03
C TRP A 146 -0.30 -0.46 11.39
N SER A 147 0.75 -1.08 10.84
CA SER A 147 1.19 -2.43 11.18
C SER A 147 2.13 -2.50 12.39
N GLY A 148 2.38 -1.37 13.07
CA GLY A 148 3.28 -1.32 14.23
C GLY A 148 4.77 -1.37 13.87
N ARG A 149 5.12 -1.12 12.60
CA ARG A 149 6.49 -1.13 12.05
C ARG A 149 7.07 0.28 11.92
N ARG A 150 6.84 1.13 12.92
CA ARG A 150 7.24 2.55 12.87
C ARG A 150 8.75 2.77 12.72
N SER A 151 9.57 1.88 13.27
CA SER A 151 11.03 1.93 13.15
C SER A 151 11.56 1.39 11.82
N HIS A 152 10.69 0.94 10.92
CA HIS A 152 11.09 0.40 9.63
C HIS A 152 11.70 1.53 8.76
N PRO A 153 12.85 1.32 8.10
CA PRO A 153 13.56 2.38 7.36
C PRO A 153 12.71 3.02 6.24
N ALA A 154 11.80 2.26 5.62
CA ALA A 154 10.86 2.81 4.64
C ALA A 154 9.89 3.87 5.22
N VAL A 155 9.57 3.83 6.52
CA VAL A 155 8.77 4.89 7.16
C VAL A 155 9.57 6.20 7.19
N LEU A 156 10.84 6.13 7.60
CA LEU A 156 11.73 7.28 7.61
C LEU A 156 11.92 7.84 6.20
N ARG A 157 12.27 6.99 5.23
CA ARG A 157 12.46 7.40 3.83
C ARG A 157 11.22 8.08 3.25
N GLY A 158 10.04 7.47 3.43
CA GLY A 158 8.79 8.06 2.95
C GLY A 158 8.47 9.40 3.60
N THR A 159 8.77 9.55 4.89
CA THR A 159 8.61 10.81 5.62
C THR A 159 9.56 11.89 5.12
N GLU A 160 10.83 11.56 4.90
CA GLU A 160 11.81 12.50 4.33
C GLU A 160 11.38 12.97 2.94
N THR A 161 10.88 12.06 2.09
CA THR A 161 10.33 12.41 0.79
C THR A 161 9.17 13.40 0.92
N LEU A 162 8.16 13.11 1.74
CA LEU A 162 7.03 14.01 1.99
C LEU A 162 7.49 15.40 2.46
N MET A 163 8.48 15.44 3.35
CA MET A 163 9.00 16.68 3.95
C MET A 163 9.95 17.48 3.03
N SER A 164 10.32 16.95 1.86
CA SER A 164 11.17 17.66 0.88
C SER A 164 10.47 18.81 0.15
N ALA A 165 9.18 19.01 0.42
CA ALA A 165 8.41 20.14 -0.08
C ALA A 165 9.06 21.49 0.27
N SER A 166 9.01 22.42 -0.70
CA SER A 166 9.48 23.79 -0.55
C SER A 166 8.36 24.79 -0.24
N LEU A 167 7.10 24.45 -0.56
CA LEU A 167 5.96 25.33 -0.32
C LEU A 167 5.49 25.22 1.14
N PRO A 168 5.23 26.34 1.84
CA PRO A 168 4.72 26.31 3.21
C PRO A 168 3.44 25.47 3.33
N GLY A 169 3.40 24.57 4.32
CA GLY A 169 2.24 23.72 4.60
C GLY A 169 1.94 22.62 3.57
N HIS A 170 2.77 22.47 2.55
CA HIS A 170 2.66 21.43 1.54
C HIS A 170 3.61 20.27 1.84
N LEU A 171 3.30 19.12 1.25
CA LEU A 171 4.14 17.92 1.23
C LEU A 171 4.45 17.56 -0.21
N ALA A 172 5.64 17.02 -0.47
CA ALA A 172 5.99 16.52 -1.79
C ALA A 172 5.20 15.23 -2.05
N VAL A 173 4.43 15.22 -3.13
CA VAL A 173 3.55 14.08 -3.49
C VAL A 173 4.00 13.38 -4.77
N ASN A 174 4.98 13.95 -5.47
CA ASN A 174 5.61 13.36 -6.64
C ASN A 174 7.05 13.86 -6.71
N VAL A 175 8.01 12.93 -6.68
CA VAL A 175 9.45 13.19 -6.79
C VAL A 175 10.09 12.22 -7.78
N THR A 176 11.17 12.66 -8.43
CA THR A 176 12.06 11.75 -9.15
C THR A 176 12.86 10.89 -8.18
N LEU A 177 13.48 9.81 -8.64
CA LEU A 177 14.34 8.99 -7.77
C LEU A 177 15.62 9.70 -7.31
N GLU A 178 16.01 10.78 -7.99
CA GLU A 178 17.09 11.68 -7.56
C GLU A 178 16.62 12.68 -6.48
N GLY A 179 15.34 12.63 -6.09
CA GLY A 179 14.76 13.48 -5.04
C GLY A 179 14.28 14.85 -5.54
N LYS A 180 14.22 15.09 -6.85
CA LYS A 180 13.66 16.34 -7.37
C LYS A 180 12.15 16.35 -7.20
N VAL A 181 11.63 17.36 -6.50
CA VAL A 181 10.19 17.56 -6.32
C VAL A 181 9.54 18.01 -7.63
N LEU A 182 8.54 17.27 -8.08
CA LEU A 182 7.76 17.53 -9.29
C LEU A 182 6.35 18.06 -8.96
N ALA A 183 5.76 17.60 -7.85
CA ALA A 183 4.48 18.10 -7.37
C ALA A 183 4.44 18.14 -5.84
N GLN A 184 3.70 19.11 -5.31
CA GLN A 184 3.48 19.31 -3.88
C GLN A 184 1.99 19.53 -3.62
N SER A 185 1.50 19.13 -2.46
CA SER A 185 0.10 19.28 -2.09
C SER A 185 -0.09 19.58 -0.62
N ASP A 186 -1.06 20.41 -0.32
CA ASP A 186 -1.55 20.74 1.01
C ASP A 186 -2.92 20.08 1.26
N GLN A 187 -3.25 18.98 0.58
CA GLN A 187 -4.50 18.28 0.87
C GLN A 187 -4.43 17.57 2.23
N PRO A 188 -5.54 17.54 3.01
CA PRO A 188 -5.54 16.96 4.36
C PRO A 188 -5.08 15.51 4.43
N GLY A 189 -5.34 14.70 3.40
CA GLY A 189 -4.95 13.28 3.37
C GLY A 189 -3.44 13.09 3.44
N TYR A 190 -2.66 13.88 2.70
CA TYR A 190 -1.19 13.78 2.72
C TYR A 190 -0.62 14.24 4.07
N ARG A 191 -1.20 15.29 4.67
CA ARG A 191 -0.82 15.73 6.02
C ARG A 191 -1.07 14.66 7.06
N ALA A 192 -2.23 13.98 7.01
CA ALA A 192 -2.53 12.90 7.93
C ALA A 192 -1.50 11.74 7.84
N ILE A 193 -1.02 11.43 6.63
CA ILE A 193 0.05 10.43 6.43
C ILE A 193 1.35 10.91 7.10
N ALA A 194 1.78 12.14 6.84
CA ALA A 194 3.00 12.70 7.42
C ALA A 194 2.93 12.78 8.96
N ASP A 195 1.80 13.24 9.51
CA ASP A 195 1.60 13.33 10.95
C ASP A 195 1.67 11.96 11.62
N LEU A 196 1.00 10.95 11.04
CA LEU A 196 1.05 9.57 11.54
C LEU A 196 2.48 9.01 11.52
N ALA A 197 3.20 9.21 10.41
CA ALA A 197 4.56 8.71 10.25
C ALA A 197 5.55 9.39 11.21
N GLN A 198 5.32 10.66 11.56
CA GLN A 198 6.13 11.44 12.52
C GLN A 198 5.71 11.25 13.98
N CYS A 199 4.76 10.36 14.28
CA CYS A 199 4.14 10.23 15.60
C CYS A 199 3.58 11.55 16.15
N ARG A 200 3.12 12.44 15.27
CA ARG A 200 2.40 13.65 15.63
C ARG A 200 0.93 13.30 15.85
N GLU A 201 0.30 14.03 16.75
CA GLU A 201 -1.12 13.93 16.97
C GLU A 201 -1.85 14.39 15.68
N VAL A 202 -2.66 13.52 15.09
CA VAL A 202 -3.48 13.87 13.93
C VAL A 202 -4.61 14.77 14.41
N LYS A 203 -4.43 16.08 14.24
CA LYS A 203 -5.46 17.07 14.58
C LYS A 203 -6.52 17.11 13.50
N ILE A 204 -7.59 16.33 13.70
CA ILE A 204 -8.81 16.46 12.90
C ILE A 204 -9.66 17.56 13.54
N SER A 205 -9.79 18.73 12.90
CA SER A 205 -10.71 19.76 13.40
C SER A 205 -12.16 19.42 13.07
N ALA A 206 -13.10 19.80 13.94
CA ALA A 206 -14.53 19.61 13.71
C ALA A 206 -14.97 20.23 12.36
N GLU A 207 -14.43 21.40 12.00
CA GLU A 207 -14.68 22.03 10.70
C GLU A 207 -14.18 21.20 9.50
N GLN A 208 -13.10 20.43 9.65
CA GLN A 208 -12.61 19.54 8.58
C GLN A 208 -13.55 18.34 8.41
N MET A 209 -14.07 17.80 9.51
CA MET A 209 -15.08 16.73 9.48
C MET A 209 -16.40 17.21 8.89
N ASP A 210 -16.84 18.41 9.24
CA ASP A 210 -18.09 18.98 8.76
C ASP A 210 -18.02 19.35 7.28
N ARG A 211 -16.90 19.92 6.80
CA ARG A 211 -16.65 20.12 5.36
C ARG A 211 -16.64 18.81 4.57
N GLN A 212 -16.09 17.73 5.14
CA GLN A 212 -16.08 16.41 4.49
C GLN A 212 -17.48 15.78 4.49
N ARG A 213 -18.26 15.95 5.56
CA ARG A 213 -19.68 15.54 5.65
C ARG A 213 -20.56 16.31 4.67
N GLU A 214 -20.36 17.61 4.51
CA GLU A 214 -21.09 18.43 3.54
C GLU A 214 -20.78 18.03 2.10
N ARG A 215 -19.51 17.76 1.77
CA ARG A 215 -19.13 17.24 0.44
C ARG A 215 -19.73 15.87 0.14
N LEU A 216 -19.77 14.96 1.12
CA LEU A 216 -20.42 13.66 0.98
C LEU A 216 -21.94 13.78 0.83
N ARG A 217 -22.58 14.73 1.54
CA ARG A 217 -24.01 15.06 1.37
C ARG A 217 -24.30 15.65 -0.01
N GLN A 218 -23.42 16.51 -0.53
CA GLN A 218 -23.55 17.10 -1.87
C GLN A 218 -23.30 16.07 -2.99
N GLY A 219 -22.44 15.07 -2.77
CA GLY A 219 -22.19 13.98 -3.72
C GLY A 219 -23.30 12.92 -3.79
N CYS A 220 -24.11 12.77 -2.73
CA CYS A 220 -25.30 11.91 -2.72
C CYS A 220 -26.57 12.60 -3.24
N GLY A 221 -26.52 13.90 -3.55
CA GLY A 221 -27.65 14.68 -4.05
C GLY A 221 -27.90 14.50 -5.55
N ALA A 222 -28.85 13.63 -5.89
CA ALA A 222 -29.57 13.56 -7.18
C ALA A 222 -28.77 13.17 -8.44
N LYS A 223 -28.63 11.86 -8.66
CA LYS A 223 -28.90 11.27 -9.98
C LYS A 223 -30.20 10.46 -9.90
N THR A 224 -31.33 11.16 -9.97
CA THR A 224 -32.56 10.54 -10.46
C THR A 224 -32.34 10.21 -11.93
N PHE A 225 -32.14 8.93 -12.24
CA PHE A 225 -32.34 8.40 -13.58
C PHE A 225 -33.85 8.45 -13.86
N THR A 226 -34.27 9.42 -14.66
CA THR A 226 -35.44 9.26 -15.55
C THR A 226 -35.01 8.51 -16.79
#